data_AF-A0A832U131-F1
#
_entry.id   AF-A0A832U131-F1
#
_cell.length_a   1.000
_cell.length_b   1.000
_cell.length_c   1.000
_cell.angle_alpha   90.00
_cell.angle_beta   90.00
_cell.angle_gamma   90.00
#
_symmetry.space_group_name_H-M   'P 1'
#
loop_
_entity.id
_entity.type
_entity.pdbx_description
1 polymer ?
#
loop_
_entity_poly.entity_id
_entity_poly.type
_entity_poly.pdbx_seq_one_letter_code
_entity_poly.pdbx_strand_id
1 'polypeptide(L)' 'EYLALLKSRKNLFGRVEEAIKAIHSYEVPEILALEVVNGSKQYLNWLESCLWQ' A
#
# COMPACT_ATOMS: atom_id res chain seq x y z
N GLU A 1 -6.72 14.39 -11.96
CA GLU A 1 -6.32 13.47 -10.88
C GLU A 1 -6.53 12.03 -11.33
N TYR A 2 -5.88 11.08 -10.67
CA TYR A 2 -6.09 9.63 -10.86
C TYR A 2 -5.96 8.94 -9.50
N LEU A 3 -6.87 8.00 -9.20
CA LEU A 3 -6.82 7.24 -7.96
C LEU A 3 -5.93 5.99 -8.14
N ALA A 4 -4.86 5.90 -7.35
CA ALA A 4 -4.01 4.71 -7.29
C ALA A 4 -4.41 3.84 -6.09
N LEU A 5 -4.73 2.58 -6.34
CA LEU A 5 -4.97 1.58 -5.29
C LEU A 5 -3.76 0.67 -5.16
N LEU A 6 -3.05 0.80 -4.04
CA LEU A 6 -1.87 0.00 -3.72
C LEU A 6 -2.21 -1.04 -2.65
N LYS A 7 -1.58 -2.22 -2.74
CA LYS A 7 -1.73 -3.31 -1.76
C LYS A 7 -0.39 -3.57 -1.10
N SER A 8 -0.36 -3.56 0.23
CA SER A 8 0.84 -3.79 1.04
C SER A 8 0.45 -4.28 2.44
N ARG A 9 1.44 -4.52 3.30
CA ARG A 9 1.24 -4.87 4.72
C ARG A 9 1.22 -3.63 5.61
N LYS A 10 0.46 -3.70 6.71
CA LYS A 10 0.31 -2.60 7.68
C LYS A 10 1.66 -2.12 8.24
N ASN A 11 2.59 -3.03 8.53
CA ASN A 11 3.91 -2.68 9.07
C ASN A 11 4.83 -1.98 8.06
N LEU A 12 4.48 -1.96 6.77
CA LEU A 12 5.25 -1.29 5.72
C LEU A 12 4.72 0.11 5.40
N PHE A 13 3.62 0.56 6.02
CA PHE A 13 2.96 1.82 5.66
C PHE A 13 3.92 3.00 5.68
N GLY A 14 4.71 3.19 6.75
CA GLY A 14 5.66 4.30 6.85
C GLY A 14 6.70 4.29 5.70
N ARG A 15 7.25 3.13 5.37
CA ARG A 15 8.19 2.99 4.24
C ARG A 15 7.55 3.32 2.89
N VAL A 16 6.29 2.93 2.69
CA VAL A 16 5.53 3.23 1.47
C VAL A 16 5.21 4.72 1.39
N GLU A 17 4.79 5.34 2.49
CA GLU A 17 4.49 6.76 2.57
C GLU A 17 5.73 7.61 2.23
N GLU A 18 6.89 7.29 2.82
CA GLU A 18 8.16 7.95 2.52
C GLU A 18 8.53 7.83 1.05
N ALA A 19 8.42 6.62 0.48
CA ALA A 19 8.73 6.36 -0.92
C ALA A 19 7.81 7.15 -1.87
N ILE A 20 6.51 7.23 -1.56
CA ILE A 20 5.55 8.02 -2.34
C ILE A 20 5.91 9.51 -2.24
N LYS A 21 6.10 10.05 -1.02
CA LYS A 21 6.46 11.47 -0.81
C LYS A 21 7.74 11.87 -1.54
N ALA A 22 8.73 10.97 -1.63
CA ALA A 22 9.99 11.23 -2.31
C ALA A 22 9.85 11.41 -3.83
N ILE A 23 8.82 10.83 -4.46
CA ILE A 23 8.63 10.87 -5.92
C ILE A 23 7.38 11.64 -6.36
N HIS A 24 6.45 11.91 -5.45
CA HIS A 24 5.20 12.59 -5.77
C HIS A 24 5.45 14.06 -6.04
N SER A 25 4.84 14.61 -7.10
CA SER A 25 4.98 16.00 -7.49
C SER A 25 4.22 17.00 -6.61
N TYR A 26 3.46 16.53 -5.63
CA TYR A 26 2.62 17.38 -4.77
C TYR A 26 3.30 17.55 -3.43
N GLU A 27 3.20 18.76 -2.88
CA GLU A 27 3.73 19.07 -1.55
C GLU A 27 3.02 18.26 -0.45
N VAL A 28 1.70 18.06 -0.61
CA VAL A 28 0.87 17.30 0.34
C VAL A 28 0.02 16.27 -0.43
N PRO A 29 0.58 15.09 -0.77
CA PRO A 29 -0.18 14.05 -1.46
C PRO A 29 -1.18 13.36 -0.52
N GLU A 30 -2.33 12.94 -1.05
CA GLU A 30 -3.30 12.12 -0.30
C GLU A 30 -2.79 10.67 -0.19
N ILE A 31 -2.50 10.23 1.04
CA ILE A 31 -2.02 8.87 1.34
C ILE A 31 -2.80 8.33 2.53
N LEU A 32 -3.75 7.42 2.26
CA LEU A 32 -4.61 6.80 3.28
C LEU A 32 -4.52 5.28 3.21
N ALA A 33 -4.48 4.62 4.37
CA ALA A 33 -4.59 3.17 4.48
C ALA A 33 -6.00 2.76 4.90
N LEU A 34 -6.58 1.81 4.19
CA LEU A 34 -7.87 1.19 4.52
C LEU A 34 -7.64 -0.24 5.01
N GLU A 35 -8.33 -0.62 6.07
CA GLU A 35 -8.24 -1.97 6.63
C GLU A 35 -8.98 -3.00 5.75
N VAL A 36 -8.31 -4.12 5.45
CA VAL A 36 -8.92 -5.27 4.78
C VAL A 36 -9.31 -6.28 5.84
N VAL A 37 -10.59 -6.29 6.24
CA VAL A 37 -11.12 -7.16 7.31
C VAL A 37 -11.39 -8.60 6.85
N ASN A 38 -11.58 -8.81 5.54
CA ASN A 38 -11.78 -10.14 4.95
C ASN A 38 -11.37 -10.14 3.46
N GLY A 39 -11.04 -11.30 2.92
CA GLY A 39 -10.66 -11.49 1.53
C GLY A 39 -10.50 -12.96 1.16
N SER A 40 -10.38 -13.24 -0.14
CA SER A 40 -10.11 -14.61 -0.60
C SER A 40 -8.77 -15.09 -0.05
N LYS A 41 -8.77 -16.24 0.66
CA LYS A 41 -7.56 -16.83 1.24
C LYS A 41 -6.46 -17.06 0.21
N GLN A 42 -6.83 -17.49 -1.00
CA GLN A 42 -5.87 -17.71 -2.09
C GLN A 42 -5.19 -16.41 -2.52
N TYR A 43 -5.97 -15.33 -2.65
CA TYR A 43 -5.45 -14.02 -3.03
C TYR A 43 -4.56 -13.42 -1.95
N LEU A 44 -4.97 -13.51 -0.68
CA LEU A 44 -4.17 -13.01 0.44
C LEU A 44 -2.85 -13.79 0.58
N ASN A 45 -2.87 -15.10 0.37
CA ASN A 45 -1.64 -15.92 0.36
C ASN A 45 -0.71 -15.53 -0.80
N TRP A 46 -1.25 -15.28 -1.99
CA TRP A 46 -0.46 -14.81 -3.13
C TRP A 46 0.11 -13.41 -2.86
N LEU A 47 -0.69 -12.49 -2.32
CA LEU A 47 -0.22 -11.14 -1.98
C LEU A 47 0.91 -11.19 -0.95
N GLU A 48 0.77 -12.01 0.10
CA GLU A 48 1.84 -12.24 1.07
C GLU A 48 3.10 -12.78 0.38
N SER A 49 2.95 -13.67 -0.61
CA SER A 49 4.04 -14.19 -1.45
C SER A 49 4.82 -13.13 -2.24
N CYS A 50 4.19 -12.00 -2.56
CA CYS A 50 4.83 -10.89 -3.26
C CYS A 50 5.59 -9.94 -2.33
N LEU A 51 5.38 -10.05 -1.02
CA LEU A 51 5.89 -9.10 -0.02
C LEU A 51 7.02 -9.68 0.84
N TRP A 52 7.53 -10.88 0.51
CA TRP A 52 8.70 -11.46 1.17
C TRP A 52 9.99 -10.70 0.82
N GLN A 53 10.58 -10.10 1.85
CA GLN A 53 11.97 -9.67 2.00
C GLN A 53 12.38 -10.01 3.43
#